data_AF-A0A1U7D2T9-F1
#
_entry.id   AF-A0A1U7D2T9-F1
#
_cell.length_a   1.000
_cell.length_b   1.000
_cell.length_c   1.000
_cell.angle_alpha   90.00
_cell.angle_beta   90.00
_cell.angle_gamma   90.00
#
_symmetry.space_group_name_H-M   'P 1'
#
loop_
_entity.id
_entity.type
_entity.pdbx_description
1 polymer ?
#
loop_
_entity_poly.entity_id
_entity_poly.type
_entity_poly.pdbx_seq_one_letter_code
_entity_poly.pdbx_strand_id
1 'polypeptide(L)'
;MFRVLSVLLAASSFGLAPGAPVLAAEPGALPALYAVSGVASDDQLNVRAAPDAGAEIIGALSHAQTHVEITATNDDQSWGRVNTGERAGWVSLAYMDRQEGSALPDAGALRCFGTEPFWSLDAVPGEDVGWSEPETTLPRLRADALRTAEGRFEPYVLTFGGPGQDGTLVIHPVEACSDGMSEQLYGLSGDVVLTGRTERAVSGCCSIQPQ
;
A
#
# COMPACT_ATOMS: atom_id res chain seq x y z
N MET A 1 70.06 -36.60 39.27
CA MET A 1 69.11 -37.57 38.69
C MET A 1 67.73 -36.94 38.69
N PHE A 2 67.13 -36.80 37.50
CA PHE A 2 65.75 -36.42 37.15
C PHE A 2 65.10 -35.16 37.79
N ARG A 3 65.09 -34.06 37.02
CA ARG A 3 64.10 -32.98 37.10
C ARG A 3 62.83 -33.43 36.36
N VAL A 4 61.68 -33.47 37.04
CA VAL A 4 60.36 -33.63 36.41
C VAL A 4 59.79 -32.24 36.16
N LEU A 5 59.50 -31.93 34.90
CA LEU A 5 58.86 -30.68 34.47
C LEU A 5 57.37 -30.98 34.22
N SER A 6 56.49 -30.55 35.11
CA SER A 6 55.04 -30.66 34.92
C SER A 6 54.55 -29.50 34.05
N VAL A 7 54.05 -29.82 32.86
CA VAL A 7 53.37 -28.87 31.96
C VAL A 7 51.89 -28.85 32.34
N LEU A 8 51.37 -27.69 32.78
CA LEU A 8 49.94 -27.44 32.95
C LEU A 8 49.36 -26.95 31.62
N LEU A 9 48.52 -27.75 30.97
CA LEU A 9 47.68 -27.31 29.85
C LEU A 9 46.49 -26.50 30.42
N ALA A 10 46.38 -25.23 30.04
CA ALA A 10 45.17 -24.46 30.22
C ALA A 10 44.21 -24.74 29.05
N ALA A 11 43.08 -25.37 29.32
CA ALA A 11 42.00 -25.54 28.35
C ALA A 11 41.13 -24.27 28.33
N SER A 12 41.26 -23.46 27.29
CA SER A 12 40.37 -22.31 27.05
C SER A 12 39.06 -22.80 26.43
N SER A 13 37.99 -22.76 27.20
CA SER A 13 36.63 -23.02 26.74
C SER A 13 36.11 -21.80 25.95
N PHE A 14 35.98 -21.93 24.63
CA PHE A 14 35.26 -20.96 23.81
C PHE A 14 33.75 -21.11 24.07
N GLY A 15 33.16 -20.14 24.76
CA GLY A 15 31.71 -20.07 24.93
C GLY A 15 31.03 -19.62 23.65
N LEU A 16 30.12 -20.45 23.11
CA LEU A 16 29.16 -20.04 22.09
C LEU A 16 28.20 -19.03 22.72
N ALA A 17 28.21 -17.79 22.25
CA ALA A 17 27.13 -16.85 22.51
C ALA A 17 25.90 -17.26 21.67
N PRO A 18 24.70 -17.36 22.25
CA PRO A 18 23.48 -17.56 21.47
C PRO A 18 23.24 -16.34 20.58
N GLY A 19 23.07 -16.58 19.27
CA GLY A 19 22.73 -15.53 18.31
C GLY A 19 21.39 -14.89 18.65
N ALA A 20 21.34 -13.56 18.60
CA ALA A 20 20.08 -12.83 18.73
C ALA A 20 19.10 -13.28 17.64
N PRO A 21 17.80 -13.43 17.94
CA PRO A 21 16.82 -13.70 16.91
C PRO A 21 16.83 -12.54 15.91
N VAL A 22 17.10 -12.85 14.64
CA VAL A 22 16.79 -11.95 13.53
C VAL A 22 15.28 -11.86 13.48
N LEU A 23 14.71 -10.73 13.90
CA LEU A 23 13.33 -10.38 13.62
C LEU A 23 13.21 -10.33 12.09
N ALA A 24 12.39 -11.22 11.51
CA ALA A 24 11.96 -11.04 10.14
C ALA A 24 11.31 -9.67 10.01
N ALA A 25 11.68 -8.90 8.99
CA ALA A 25 10.93 -7.69 8.67
C ALA A 25 9.49 -8.11 8.38
N GLU A 26 8.54 -7.57 9.15
CA GLU A 26 7.12 -7.74 8.86
C GLU A 26 6.90 -7.25 7.42
N PRO A 27 6.09 -7.96 6.60
CA PRO A 27 5.66 -7.44 5.32
C PRO A 27 5.12 -6.03 5.53
N GLY A 28 5.67 -5.04 4.82
CA GLY A 28 5.18 -3.67 4.92
C GLY A 28 3.69 -3.63 4.57
N ALA A 29 2.91 -2.79 5.27
CA ALA A 29 1.49 -2.63 4.97
C ALA A 29 1.26 -2.31 3.48
N LEU A 30 0.26 -2.96 2.90
CA LEU A 30 -0.18 -2.76 1.53
C LEU A 30 -1.62 -2.24 1.49
N PRO A 31 -2.00 -1.50 0.44
CA PRO A 31 -1.14 -1.02 -0.64
C PRO A 31 -0.09 0.00 -0.18
N ALA A 32 0.94 0.15 -0.99
CA ALA A 32 2.00 1.15 -0.82
C ALA A 32 2.56 1.57 -2.19
N LEU A 33 3.21 2.72 -2.25
CA LEU A 33 3.89 3.20 -3.45
C LEU A 33 5.33 2.68 -3.53
N TYR A 34 5.76 2.39 -4.75
CA TYR A 34 7.09 1.89 -5.08
C TYR A 34 7.69 2.67 -6.26
N ALA A 35 9.01 2.61 -6.40
CA ALA A 35 9.74 3.07 -7.56
C ALA A 35 10.46 1.90 -8.23
N VAL A 36 10.52 1.90 -9.56
CA VAL A 36 11.31 0.94 -10.32
C VAL A 36 12.79 1.17 -10.00
N SER A 37 13.51 0.08 -9.72
CA SER A 37 14.94 0.08 -9.37
C SER A 37 15.68 -1.05 -10.08
N GLY A 38 16.99 -0.89 -10.29
CA GLY A 38 17.84 -1.93 -10.86
C GLY A 38 17.60 -2.28 -12.34
N VAL A 39 16.78 -1.50 -13.06
CA VAL A 39 16.53 -1.65 -14.50
C VAL A 39 17.43 -0.69 -15.29
N ALA A 40 18.03 -1.17 -16.38
CA ALA A 40 18.89 -0.34 -17.23
C ALA A 40 18.10 0.78 -17.91
N SER A 41 18.76 1.91 -18.22
CA SER A 41 18.08 3.11 -18.76
C SER A 41 17.46 2.90 -20.15
N ASP A 42 17.93 1.90 -20.89
CA ASP A 42 17.44 1.49 -22.21
C ASP A 42 16.52 0.25 -22.14
N ASP A 43 16.10 -0.14 -20.93
CA ASP A 43 15.21 -1.28 -20.68
C ASP A 43 13.95 -0.85 -19.88
N GLN A 44 13.04 -1.79 -19.66
CA GLN A 44 11.77 -1.60 -18.98
C GLN A 44 11.44 -2.81 -18.08
N LEU A 45 10.72 -2.56 -16.99
CA LEU A 45 10.22 -3.63 -16.15
C LEU A 45 8.91 -4.16 -16.73
N ASN A 46 8.88 -5.43 -17.12
CA ASN A 46 7.68 -6.05 -17.65
C ASN A 46 6.60 -6.25 -16.58
N VAL A 47 5.36 -5.87 -16.91
CA VAL A 47 4.16 -6.25 -16.15
C VAL A 47 3.57 -7.51 -16.78
N ARG A 48 3.32 -8.53 -15.97
CA ARG A 48 2.95 -9.88 -16.42
C ARG A 48 1.55 -10.29 -15.99
N ALA A 49 0.94 -11.20 -16.74
CA ALA A 49 -0.40 -11.73 -16.44
C ALA A 49 -0.48 -12.54 -15.14
N ALA A 50 0.63 -13.14 -14.71
CA ALA A 50 0.73 -13.95 -13.50
C ALA A 50 2.09 -13.67 -12.82
N PRO A 51 2.25 -13.99 -11.51
CA PRO A 51 3.51 -13.83 -10.78
C PRO A 51 4.54 -14.91 -11.18
N ASP A 52 4.89 -14.93 -12.46
CA ASP A 52 5.75 -15.92 -13.10
C ASP A 52 6.56 -15.26 -14.23
N ALA A 53 7.87 -15.51 -14.28
CA ALA A 53 8.78 -14.87 -15.24
C ALA A 53 8.55 -15.30 -16.70
N GLY A 54 7.86 -16.43 -16.93
CA GLY A 54 7.43 -16.92 -18.24
C GLY A 54 6.01 -16.53 -18.61
N ALA A 55 5.24 -15.90 -17.72
CA ALA A 55 3.89 -15.44 -18.02
C ALA A 55 3.88 -14.32 -19.09
N GLU A 56 2.75 -14.22 -19.80
CA GLU A 56 2.52 -13.21 -20.83
C GLU A 56 2.82 -11.80 -20.32
N ILE A 57 3.54 -11.01 -21.12
CA ILE A 57 3.80 -9.59 -20.86
C ILE A 57 2.59 -8.78 -21.34
N ILE A 58 1.99 -8.02 -20.44
CA ILE A 58 0.71 -7.31 -20.66
C ILE A 58 0.84 -5.80 -20.50
N GLY A 59 2.05 -5.34 -20.16
CA GLY A 59 2.39 -3.95 -19.92
C GLY A 59 3.85 -3.83 -19.54
N ALA A 60 4.30 -2.61 -19.28
CA ALA A 60 5.63 -2.34 -18.79
C ALA A 60 5.67 -1.04 -17.98
N LEU A 61 6.62 -0.97 -17.05
CA LEU A 61 6.96 0.23 -16.30
C LEU A 61 8.32 0.74 -16.79
N SER A 62 8.45 2.06 -16.91
CA SER A 62 9.74 2.65 -17.31
C SER A 62 10.80 2.45 -16.22
N HIS A 63 12.09 2.39 -16.59
CA HIS A 63 13.20 2.19 -15.65
C HIS A 63 13.27 3.21 -14.49
N ALA A 64 12.67 4.39 -14.67
CA ALA A 64 12.65 5.47 -13.69
C ALA A 64 11.23 5.77 -13.17
N GLN A 65 10.27 4.85 -13.37
CA GLN A 65 8.90 5.07 -12.95
C GLN A 65 8.81 5.07 -11.42
N THR A 66 8.19 6.11 -10.86
CA THR A 66 7.92 6.24 -9.43
C THR A 66 6.42 6.20 -9.16
N HIS A 67 6.05 6.14 -7.87
CA HIS A 67 4.65 6.16 -7.42
C HIS A 67 3.79 5.03 -8.01
N VAL A 68 4.39 3.85 -8.16
CA VAL A 68 3.70 2.64 -8.59
C VAL A 68 3.04 2.02 -7.37
N GLU A 69 1.72 2.03 -7.32
CA GLU A 69 0.99 1.36 -6.25
C GLU A 69 1.06 -0.16 -6.41
N ILE A 70 1.61 -0.85 -5.41
CA ILE A 70 1.51 -2.30 -5.28
C ILE A 70 0.31 -2.61 -4.39
N THR A 71 -0.68 -3.33 -4.93
CA THR A 71 -1.98 -3.55 -4.27
C THR A 71 -2.07 -4.85 -3.47
N ALA A 72 -1.21 -5.82 -3.78
CA ALA A 72 -1.07 -7.09 -3.05
C ALA A 72 0.26 -7.75 -3.45
N THR A 73 0.61 -8.85 -2.78
CA THR A 73 1.75 -9.70 -3.16
C THR A 73 1.31 -11.15 -3.33
N ASN A 74 2.13 -11.94 -4.02
CA ASN A 74 1.99 -13.39 -3.96
C ASN A 74 2.51 -13.95 -2.62
N ASP A 75 2.30 -15.24 -2.37
CA ASP A 75 2.58 -15.89 -1.07
C ASP A 75 4.03 -15.71 -0.57
N ASP A 76 5.01 -15.75 -1.48
CA ASP A 76 6.43 -15.60 -1.15
C ASP A 76 6.95 -14.16 -1.26
N GLN A 77 6.06 -13.21 -1.56
CA GLN A 77 6.36 -11.77 -1.68
C GLN A 77 7.46 -11.46 -2.70
N SER A 78 7.61 -12.28 -3.73
CA SER A 78 8.55 -12.02 -4.83
C SER A 78 7.91 -11.21 -5.98
N TRP A 79 6.59 -11.15 -6.03
CA TRP A 79 5.81 -10.41 -7.03
C TRP A 79 4.79 -9.49 -6.38
N GLY A 80 4.68 -8.27 -6.91
CA GLY A 80 3.71 -7.26 -6.50
C GLY A 80 2.64 -7.11 -7.56
N ARG A 81 1.37 -7.09 -7.15
CA ARG A 81 0.23 -6.82 -8.02
C ARG A 81 0.13 -5.32 -8.27
N VAL A 82 -0.01 -4.93 -9.53
CA VAL A 82 -0.15 -3.54 -9.98
C VAL A 82 -1.33 -3.44 -10.95
N ASN A 83 -2.02 -2.31 -11.00
CA ASN A 83 -3.00 -2.04 -12.05
C ASN A 83 -2.31 -1.40 -13.27
N THR A 84 -2.60 -1.92 -14.48
CA THR A 84 -2.07 -1.42 -15.75
C THR A 84 -3.17 -1.40 -16.81
N GLY A 85 -3.43 -0.24 -17.41
CA GLY A 85 -4.60 -0.08 -18.28
C GLY A 85 -5.90 -0.39 -17.54
N GLU A 86 -6.71 -1.31 -18.08
CA GLU A 86 -7.99 -1.73 -17.49
C GLU A 86 -7.92 -3.07 -16.76
N ARG A 87 -6.72 -3.51 -16.33
CA ARG A 87 -6.54 -4.81 -15.66
C ARG A 87 -5.42 -4.83 -14.63
N ALA A 88 -5.49 -5.77 -13.69
CA ALA A 88 -4.38 -6.09 -12.80
C ALA A 88 -3.29 -6.93 -13.51
N GLY A 89 -2.07 -6.80 -13.02
CA GLY A 89 -0.88 -7.51 -13.46
C GLY A 89 0.15 -7.65 -12.35
N TRP A 90 1.30 -8.26 -12.66
CA TRP A 90 2.34 -8.59 -11.70
C TRP A 90 3.71 -8.09 -12.14
N VAL A 91 4.45 -7.47 -11.23
CA VAL A 91 5.85 -7.07 -11.41
C VAL A 91 6.73 -7.77 -10.39
N SER A 92 7.98 -8.05 -10.76
CA SER A 92 8.93 -8.65 -9.81
C SER A 92 9.38 -7.59 -8.80
N LEU A 93 9.20 -7.86 -7.51
CA LEU A 93 9.60 -6.96 -6.44
C LEU A 93 11.12 -6.84 -6.29
N ALA A 94 11.90 -7.69 -6.97
CA ALA A 94 13.35 -7.53 -7.04
C ALA A 94 13.80 -6.26 -7.78
N TYR A 95 12.91 -5.63 -8.54
CA TYR A 95 13.14 -4.38 -9.29
C TYR A 95 12.27 -3.23 -8.81
N MET A 96 11.80 -3.29 -7.55
CA MET A 96 10.90 -2.31 -6.97
C MET A 96 11.38 -1.91 -5.58
N ASP A 97 11.67 -0.63 -5.40
CA ASP A 97 12.01 -0.04 -4.10
C ASP A 97 10.76 0.57 -3.47
N ARG A 98 10.42 0.16 -2.25
CA ARG A 98 9.28 0.73 -1.51
C ARG A 98 9.55 2.19 -1.16
N GLN A 99 8.56 3.05 -1.35
CA GLN A 99 8.58 4.42 -0.87
C GLN A 99 8.06 4.46 0.56
N GLU A 100 8.92 4.84 1.51
CA GLU A 100 8.56 4.92 2.92
C GLU A 100 7.46 5.95 3.19
N GLY A 101 6.60 5.66 4.17
CA GLY A 101 5.45 6.52 4.50
C GLY A 101 4.34 6.58 3.44
N SER A 102 4.37 5.71 2.43
CA SER A 102 3.35 5.72 1.38
C SER A 102 2.12 4.86 1.67
N ALA A 103 2.19 3.95 2.65
CA ALA A 103 1.04 3.14 3.06
C ALA A 103 0.18 3.86 4.11
N LEU A 104 -1.08 3.45 4.26
CA LEU A 104 -1.93 3.96 5.32
C LEU A 104 -1.40 3.54 6.71
N PRO A 105 -1.53 4.39 7.74
CA PRO A 105 -2.22 5.69 7.75
C PRO A 105 -1.36 6.87 7.27
N ASP A 106 -0.11 6.65 6.89
CA ASP A 106 0.86 7.71 6.59
C ASP A 106 0.76 8.26 5.16
N ALA A 107 0.01 7.57 4.29
CA ALA A 107 -0.16 7.95 2.89
C ALA A 107 -0.60 9.41 2.73
N GLY A 108 0.14 10.14 1.92
CA GLY A 108 -0.04 11.58 1.77
C GLY A 108 -1.26 12.02 0.98
N ALA A 109 -1.83 11.14 0.15
CA ALA A 109 -3.06 11.38 -0.59
C ALA A 109 -3.73 10.04 -0.92
N LEU A 110 -5.05 10.03 -1.01
CA LEU A 110 -5.83 8.87 -1.44
C LEU A 110 -7.05 9.28 -2.25
N ARG A 111 -7.49 8.38 -3.13
CA ARG A 111 -8.73 8.51 -3.89
C ARG A 111 -9.59 7.29 -3.62
N CYS A 112 -10.82 7.51 -3.16
CA CYS A 112 -11.85 6.49 -3.07
C CYS A 112 -12.93 6.78 -4.11
N PHE A 113 -13.51 5.74 -4.71
CA PHE A 113 -14.47 5.89 -5.79
C PHE A 113 -15.38 4.67 -5.94
N GLY A 114 -16.54 4.90 -6.56
CA GLY A 114 -17.44 3.86 -7.01
C GLY A 114 -17.92 4.14 -8.42
N THR A 115 -18.28 3.08 -9.13
CA THR A 115 -18.74 3.11 -10.52
C THR A 115 -20.26 3.10 -10.62
N GLU A 116 -20.98 2.47 -9.69
CA GLU A 116 -22.44 2.50 -9.64
C GLU A 116 -22.93 2.59 -8.18
N PRO A 117 -23.45 3.76 -7.74
CA PRO A 117 -23.43 5.04 -8.45
C PRO A 117 -22.01 5.55 -8.71
N PHE A 118 -21.83 6.43 -9.70
CA PHE A 118 -20.54 7.10 -9.94
C PHE A 118 -20.29 8.13 -8.86
N TRP A 119 -19.21 7.97 -8.10
CA TRP A 119 -18.76 8.95 -7.11
C TRP A 119 -17.24 8.87 -6.94
N SER A 120 -16.65 9.95 -6.47
CA SER A 120 -15.26 9.95 -6.02
C SER A 120 -15.02 10.92 -4.88
N LEU A 121 -14.08 10.54 -4.03
CA LEU A 121 -13.56 11.29 -2.92
C LEU A 121 -12.03 11.32 -3.05
N ASP A 122 -11.48 12.52 -3.25
CA ASP A 122 -10.03 12.77 -3.23
C ASP A 122 -9.68 13.40 -1.89
N ALA A 123 -8.79 12.79 -1.12
CA ALA A 123 -8.40 13.29 0.20
C ALA A 123 -6.89 13.44 0.33
N VAL A 124 -6.49 14.59 0.87
CA VAL A 124 -5.17 14.85 1.41
C VAL A 124 -5.34 14.90 2.94
N PRO A 125 -4.99 13.83 3.68
CA PRO A 125 -5.17 13.78 5.12
C PRO A 125 -4.54 14.99 5.82
N GLY A 126 -5.28 15.58 6.76
CA GLY A 126 -4.83 16.78 7.45
C GLY A 126 -4.84 18.04 6.58
N GLU A 127 -5.38 18.01 5.36
CA GLU A 127 -5.61 19.17 4.48
C GLU A 127 -7.05 19.22 3.97
N ASP A 128 -7.36 18.70 2.79
CA ASP A 128 -8.67 18.84 2.19
C ASP A 128 -9.23 17.55 1.60
N VAL A 129 -10.56 17.54 1.49
CA VAL A 129 -11.33 16.51 0.81
C VAL A 129 -12.14 17.16 -0.31
N GLY A 130 -11.98 16.64 -1.52
CA GLY A 130 -12.85 16.87 -2.66
C GLY A 130 -13.85 15.74 -2.81
N TRP A 131 -15.11 16.09 -3.08
CA TRP A 131 -16.17 15.14 -3.41
C TRP A 131 -16.77 15.47 -4.77
N SER A 132 -16.97 14.45 -5.59
CA SER A 132 -17.56 14.58 -6.91
C SER A 132 -18.54 13.44 -7.20
N GLU A 133 -19.77 13.79 -7.57
CA GLU A 133 -20.78 12.91 -8.17
C GLU A 133 -21.49 13.67 -9.32
N PRO A 134 -22.15 12.99 -10.28
CA PRO A 134 -22.74 13.64 -11.46
C PRO A 134 -23.74 14.77 -11.15
N GLU A 135 -24.53 14.64 -10.10
CA GLU A 135 -25.59 15.60 -9.76
C GLU A 135 -25.20 16.62 -8.70
N THR A 136 -24.11 16.36 -7.97
CA THR A 136 -23.74 17.15 -6.78
C THR A 136 -22.24 17.38 -6.75
N THR A 137 -21.84 18.64 -6.61
CA THR A 137 -20.47 19.01 -6.24
C THR A 137 -20.53 19.66 -4.87
N LEU A 138 -19.78 19.09 -3.92
CA LEU A 138 -19.62 19.71 -2.61
C LEU A 138 -18.48 20.73 -2.67
N PRO A 139 -18.52 21.81 -1.86
CA PRO A 139 -17.35 22.66 -1.69
C PRO A 139 -16.19 21.81 -1.14
N ARG A 140 -14.94 22.27 -1.30
CA ARG A 140 -13.81 21.62 -0.62
C ARG A 140 -14.06 21.58 0.89
N LEU A 141 -13.94 20.40 1.45
CA LEU A 141 -14.10 20.11 2.87
C LEU A 141 -12.72 20.03 3.51
N ARG A 142 -12.62 20.29 4.81
CA ARG A 142 -11.37 20.14 5.56
C ARG A 142 -11.26 18.69 6.02
N ALA A 143 -10.13 18.05 5.74
CA ALA A 143 -9.82 16.70 6.22
C ALA A 143 -9.11 16.76 7.58
N ASP A 144 -9.51 15.92 8.54
CA ASP A 144 -8.68 15.65 9.71
C ASP A 144 -7.50 14.74 9.34
N ALA A 145 -6.64 14.42 10.31
CA ALA A 145 -5.62 13.41 10.10
C ALA A 145 -6.26 12.02 9.90
N LEU A 146 -5.71 11.23 8.97
CA LEU A 146 -6.06 9.83 8.84
C LEU A 146 -5.54 9.07 10.06
N ARG A 147 -6.37 8.20 10.64
CA ARG A 147 -6.01 7.44 11.85
C ARG A 147 -6.45 6.00 11.75
N THR A 148 -5.73 5.12 12.44
CA THR A 148 -6.18 3.75 12.67
C THR A 148 -7.31 3.72 13.71
N ALA A 149 -8.30 2.85 13.52
CA ALA A 149 -9.37 2.62 14.48
C ALA A 149 -8.82 2.11 15.83
N GLU A 150 -9.42 2.58 16.94
CA GLU A 150 -8.97 2.19 18.27
C GLU A 150 -9.15 0.68 18.52
N GLY A 151 -8.16 0.07 19.17
CA GLY A 151 -8.20 -1.34 19.58
C GLY A 151 -7.96 -2.35 18.45
N ARG A 152 -7.64 -1.91 17.22
CA ARG A 152 -7.25 -2.76 16.08
C ARG A 152 -6.15 -2.08 15.25
N PHE A 153 -5.59 -2.80 14.28
CA PHE A 153 -4.64 -2.26 13.29
C PHE A 153 -5.34 -1.69 12.05
N GLU A 154 -6.62 -2.00 11.89
CA GLU A 154 -7.52 -1.57 10.82
C GLU A 154 -8.97 -1.66 11.32
N PRO A 155 -9.94 -0.94 10.73
CA PRO A 155 -9.82 -0.04 9.57
C PRO A 155 -9.10 1.27 9.86
N TYR A 156 -8.84 2.05 8.81
CA TYR A 156 -8.45 3.46 8.92
C TYR A 156 -9.69 4.36 8.82
N VAL A 157 -9.67 5.50 9.49
CA VAL A 157 -10.79 6.43 9.56
C VAL A 157 -10.30 7.83 9.26
N LEU A 158 -11.00 8.51 8.36
CA LEU A 158 -10.83 9.92 8.04
C LEU A 158 -12.16 10.64 8.27
N THR A 159 -12.17 11.60 9.18
CA THR A 159 -13.29 12.54 9.34
C THR A 159 -12.99 13.81 8.55
N PHE A 160 -14.03 14.41 7.98
CA PHE A 160 -13.90 15.64 7.23
C PHE A 160 -15.19 16.45 7.30
N GLY A 161 -15.09 17.76 7.12
CA GLY A 161 -16.26 18.62 7.23
C GLY A 161 -16.05 20.06 6.78
N GLY A 162 -17.15 20.79 6.72
CA GLY A 162 -17.21 22.18 6.31
C GLY A 162 -18.61 22.75 6.59
N PRO A 163 -18.89 24.00 6.19
CA PRO A 163 -20.16 24.66 6.51
C PRO A 163 -21.39 23.85 6.08
N GLY A 164 -22.08 23.27 7.06
CA GLY A 164 -23.31 22.48 6.86
C GLY A 164 -23.10 21.14 6.15
N GLN A 165 -21.88 20.62 6.09
CA GLN A 165 -21.59 19.31 5.50
C GLN A 165 -20.51 18.61 6.34
N ASP A 166 -20.80 17.39 6.74
CA ASP A 166 -19.86 16.52 7.44
C ASP A 166 -19.74 15.20 6.68
N GLY A 167 -18.63 14.49 6.92
CA GLY A 167 -18.40 13.20 6.33
C GLY A 167 -17.41 12.35 7.12
N THR A 168 -17.55 11.04 6.98
CA THR A 168 -16.63 10.04 7.51
C THR A 168 -16.32 9.05 6.40
N LEU A 169 -15.04 8.81 6.17
CA LEU A 169 -14.52 7.73 5.33
C LEU A 169 -13.91 6.66 6.23
N VAL A 170 -14.33 5.42 6.06
CA VAL A 170 -13.75 4.23 6.69
C VAL A 170 -13.08 3.39 5.61
N ILE A 171 -11.80 3.06 5.78
CA ILE A 171 -10.98 2.38 4.78
C ILE A 171 -10.55 1.02 5.33
N HIS A 172 -10.79 -0.03 4.55
CA HIS A 172 -10.43 -1.40 4.85
C HIS A 172 -9.38 -1.91 3.87
N PRO A 173 -8.22 -2.37 4.33
CA PRO A 173 -7.36 -3.26 3.56
C PRO A 173 -8.12 -4.53 3.16
N VAL A 174 -8.01 -4.89 1.89
CA VAL A 174 -8.67 -6.06 1.33
C VAL A 174 -7.76 -6.74 0.32
N GLU A 175 -7.89 -8.05 0.20
CA GLU A 175 -7.13 -8.84 -0.79
C GLU A 175 -7.39 -8.38 -2.23
N ALA A 176 -8.61 -7.94 -2.52
CA ALA A 176 -8.99 -7.38 -3.81
C ALA A 176 -10.31 -6.61 -3.70
N CYS A 177 -10.32 -5.37 -4.15
CA CYS A 177 -11.52 -4.60 -4.47
C CYS A 177 -11.62 -4.44 -6.00
N SER A 178 -12.78 -4.76 -6.57
CA SER A 178 -13.06 -4.56 -7.99
C SER A 178 -14.03 -3.38 -8.14
N ASP A 179 -13.79 -2.57 -9.18
CA ASP A 179 -14.69 -1.49 -9.58
C ASP A 179 -15.88 -1.97 -10.43
N GLY A 180 -15.99 -3.29 -10.70
CA GLY A 180 -17.08 -3.89 -11.47
C GLY A 180 -17.14 -3.51 -12.96
N MET A 181 -16.22 -2.68 -13.45
CA MET A 181 -16.19 -2.16 -14.82
C MET A 181 -14.88 -2.50 -15.54
N SER A 182 -13.84 -2.87 -14.80
CA SER A 182 -12.54 -3.28 -15.29
C SER A 182 -12.03 -4.52 -14.56
N GLU A 183 -10.94 -5.10 -15.05
CA GLU A 183 -10.24 -6.21 -14.41
C GLU A 183 -9.17 -5.72 -13.42
N GLN A 184 -9.22 -4.44 -13.02
CA GLN A 184 -8.32 -3.87 -12.03
C GLN A 184 -8.68 -4.37 -10.63
N LEU A 185 -7.66 -4.57 -9.79
CA LEU A 185 -7.81 -5.05 -8.43
C LEU A 185 -7.06 -4.13 -7.46
N TYR A 186 -7.83 -3.39 -6.67
CA TYR A 186 -7.34 -2.44 -5.67
C TYR A 186 -7.13 -3.15 -4.31
N GLY A 187 -6.21 -2.63 -3.50
CA GLY A 187 -5.88 -3.20 -2.18
C GLY A 187 -6.70 -2.63 -1.02
N LEU A 188 -7.59 -1.67 -1.31
CA LEU A 188 -8.42 -1.00 -0.32
C LEU A 188 -9.87 -0.91 -0.80
N SER A 189 -10.80 -1.09 0.14
CA SER A 189 -12.19 -0.65 -0.01
C SER A 189 -12.48 0.52 0.94
N GLY A 190 -13.45 1.35 0.60
CA GLY A 190 -13.85 2.50 1.39
C GLY A 190 -15.35 2.67 1.48
N ASP A 191 -15.82 2.98 2.68
CA ASP A 191 -17.20 3.37 2.97
C ASP A 191 -17.23 4.85 3.34
N VAL A 192 -18.01 5.65 2.61
CA VAL A 192 -18.20 7.07 2.89
C VAL A 192 -19.63 7.30 3.38
N VAL A 193 -19.75 7.95 4.54
CA VAL A 193 -21.00 8.44 5.07
C VAL A 193 -20.95 9.96 5.11
N LEU A 194 -21.85 10.61 4.37
CA LEU A 194 -22.04 12.06 4.36
C LEU A 194 -23.30 12.43 5.14
N THR A 195 -23.23 13.51 5.91
CA THR A 195 -24.36 14.05 6.67
C THR A 195 -24.44 15.58 6.54
N GLY A 196 -25.63 16.15 6.71
CA GLY A 196 -25.85 17.60 6.62
C GLY A 196 -26.64 17.98 5.37
N ARG A 197 -26.13 18.88 4.55
CA ARG A 197 -26.81 19.32 3.31
C ARG A 197 -27.01 18.17 2.33
N THR A 198 -26.02 17.30 2.20
CA THR A 198 -26.07 16.09 1.41
C THR A 198 -25.93 14.90 2.36
N GLU A 199 -26.92 14.02 2.36
CA GLU A 199 -26.92 12.76 3.09
C GLU A 199 -26.73 11.61 2.11
N ARG A 200 -25.63 10.86 2.27
CA ARG A 200 -25.27 9.74 1.42
C ARG A 200 -24.53 8.69 2.21
N ALA A 201 -24.67 7.43 1.80
CA ALA A 201 -23.80 6.35 2.19
C ALA A 201 -23.42 5.58 0.93
N VAL A 202 -22.13 5.49 0.64
CA VAL A 202 -21.62 4.81 -0.55
C VAL A 202 -20.39 3.98 -0.20
N SER A 203 -20.19 2.91 -0.95
CA SER A 203 -19.05 2.01 -0.80
C SER A 203 -18.35 1.87 -2.16
N GLY A 204 -17.04 1.61 -2.13
CA GLY A 204 -16.23 1.52 -3.34
C GLY A 204 -14.80 1.12 -3.06
N CYS A 205 -13.92 1.28 -4.05
CA CYS A 205 -12.49 0.99 -3.93
C CYS A 205 -11.70 2.26 -3.58
N CYS A 206 -10.53 2.09 -2.99
CA CYS A 206 -9.59 3.19 -2.76
C CYS A 206 -8.20 2.85 -3.32
N SER A 207 -7.45 3.89 -3.66
CA SER A 207 -6.07 3.83 -4.14
C SER A 207 -5.26 4.98 -3.56
N ILE A 208 -4.03 4.69 -3.13
CA ILE A 208 -3.06 5.69 -2.70
C ILE A 208 -2.62 6.51 -3.91
N GLN A 209 -2.63 7.82 -3.75
CA GLN A 209 -2.23 8.75 -4.80
C GLN A 209 -0.80 9.26 -4.53
N PRO A 210 -0.02 9.54 -5.59
CA PRO A 210 1.19 10.35 -5.43
C PRO A 210 0.84 11.72 -4.85
N GLN A 211 1.71 12.25 -3.99
CA GLN A 211 1.65 13.64 -3.57
C GLN A 211 2.12 14.59 -4.66
#